data_AF-A0A2G5EUC1-F1
#
_entry.id   AF-A0A2G5EUC1-F1
#
_cell.length_a   1.000
_cell.length_b   1.000
_cell.length_c   1.000
_cell.angle_alpha   90.00
_cell.angle_beta   90.00
_cell.angle_gamma   90.00
#
_symmetry.space_group_name_H-M   'P 1'
#
loop_
_entity.id
_entity.type
_entity.pdbx_description
1 polymer ?
#
loop_
_entity_poly.entity_id
_entity_poly.type
_entity_poly.pdbx_seq_one_letter_code
_entity_poly.pdbx_strand_id
1 'polypeptide(L)'
;MKLNINILFIVVQVAGIFAAAAAADVRADHPLGHKRAGVQSLAPMSAADLILAAANVNLLASRGAHQDACHYNAPYGCSDGYCWKSCGPRGSGQWCWLAANNGVGAWIKCTTFHQCNLNLNFGCGKNCKQGSKACGCSC
;
A
#
# COMPACT_ATOMS: atom_id res chain seq x y z
N MET A 1 20.40 -71.63 -1.81
CA MET A 1 19.65 -70.92 -0.75
C MET A 1 19.28 -69.55 -1.30
N LYS A 2 17.98 -69.23 -1.41
CA LYS A 2 17.46 -67.95 -1.92
C LYS A 2 17.12 -67.06 -0.72
N LEU A 3 17.79 -65.91 -0.58
CA LEU A 3 17.39 -64.86 0.35
C LEU A 3 16.48 -63.87 -0.39
N ASN A 4 15.21 -63.81 0.01
CA ASN A 4 14.25 -62.82 -0.47
C ASN A 4 14.23 -61.65 0.52
N ILE A 5 14.83 -60.53 0.15
CA ILE A 5 14.83 -59.30 0.94
C ILE A 5 13.71 -58.39 0.40
N ASN A 6 12.60 -58.31 1.15
CA ASN A 6 11.52 -57.35 0.90
C ASN A 6 11.86 -56.05 1.64
N ILE A 7 12.44 -55.07 0.94
CA ILE A 7 12.63 -53.71 1.46
C ILE A 7 11.33 -52.94 1.22
N LEU A 8 10.59 -52.70 2.29
CA LEU A 8 9.42 -51.81 2.30
C LEU A 8 9.92 -50.35 2.24
N PHE A 9 9.90 -49.74 1.06
CA PHE A 9 10.18 -48.31 0.89
C PHE A 9 8.97 -47.49 1.39
N ILE A 10 9.07 -46.95 2.60
CA ILE A 10 8.11 -45.97 3.12
C ILE A 10 8.45 -44.61 2.50
N VAL A 11 7.73 -44.22 1.46
CA VAL A 11 7.83 -42.88 0.87
C VAL A 11 6.91 -41.95 1.67
N VAL A 12 7.47 -41.25 2.66
CA VAL A 12 6.81 -40.10 3.30
C VAL A 12 6.86 -38.94 2.32
N GLN A 13 5.81 -38.80 1.50
CA GLN A 13 5.59 -37.60 0.72
C GLN A 13 5.14 -36.51 1.70
N VAL A 14 6.09 -35.68 2.15
CA VAL A 14 5.74 -34.45 2.85
C VAL A 14 4.98 -33.60 1.84
N ALA A 15 3.67 -33.46 2.03
CA ALA A 15 2.86 -32.51 1.29
C ALA A 15 3.39 -31.11 1.61
N GLY A 16 4.35 -30.65 0.80
CA GLY A 16 4.78 -29.27 0.76
C GLY A 16 3.56 -28.45 0.38
N ILE A 17 2.93 -27.87 1.39
CA ILE A 17 1.88 -26.87 1.21
C ILE A 17 2.59 -25.65 0.65
N PHE A 18 2.78 -25.60 -0.68
CA PHE A 18 3.13 -24.36 -1.35
C PHE A 18 1.92 -23.46 -1.17
N ALA A 19 1.93 -22.66 -0.10
CA ALA A 19 1.06 -21.51 0.03
C ALA A 19 1.41 -20.58 -1.14
N ALA A 20 0.71 -20.75 -2.26
CA ALA A 20 0.63 -19.74 -3.28
C ALA A 20 0.05 -18.52 -2.59
N ALA A 21 0.91 -17.53 -2.29
CA ALA A 21 0.45 -16.20 -1.92
C ALA A 21 -0.46 -15.76 -3.05
N ALA A 22 -1.78 -15.81 -2.81
CA ALA A 22 -2.76 -15.37 -3.77
C ALA A 22 -2.38 -13.95 -4.14
N ALA A 23 -1.96 -13.76 -5.40
CA ALA A 23 -1.77 -12.45 -5.96
C ALA A 23 -3.14 -11.76 -5.89
N ALA A 24 -3.32 -10.91 -4.89
CA ALA A 24 -4.55 -10.14 -4.74
C ALA A 24 -4.69 -9.28 -5.99
N ASP A 25 -5.66 -9.65 -6.82
CA ASP A 25 -6.12 -8.91 -7.99
C ASP A 25 -6.48 -7.47 -7.59
N VAL A 26 -5.99 -6.48 -8.35
CA VAL A 26 -6.23 -5.05 -8.12
C VAL A 26 -7.63 -4.60 -8.52
N ARG A 27 -8.45 -5.50 -9.08
CA ARG A 27 -9.90 -5.29 -9.06
C ARG A 27 -10.48 -5.30 -7.66
N ALA A 28 -9.80 -5.92 -6.68
CA ALA A 28 -10.23 -5.86 -5.29
C ALA A 28 -9.88 -4.51 -4.66
N ASP A 29 -10.79 -4.04 -3.82
CA ASP A 29 -10.54 -2.92 -2.91
C ASP A 29 -9.24 -3.12 -2.11
N HIS A 30 -8.52 -2.03 -1.84
CA HIS A 30 -7.33 -2.10 -0.98
C HIS A 30 -7.72 -2.64 0.42
N PRO A 31 -6.93 -3.55 1.02
CA PRO A 31 -7.28 -4.15 2.32
C PRO A 31 -7.49 -3.14 3.45
N LEU A 32 -6.81 -2.00 3.40
CA LEU A 32 -6.94 -0.92 4.39
C LEU A 32 -8.02 0.11 4.05
N GLY A 33 -8.75 -0.07 2.96
CA GLY A 33 -9.76 0.89 2.55
C GLY A 33 -9.18 2.26 2.19
N HIS A 34 -9.99 3.30 2.36
CA HIS A 34 -9.62 4.71 2.17
C HIS A 34 -8.85 5.30 3.38
N LYS A 35 -8.38 4.47 4.32
CA LYS A 35 -7.76 4.92 5.56
C LYS A 35 -6.26 4.70 5.53
N ARG A 36 -5.51 5.79 5.58
CA ARG A 36 -4.08 5.79 5.90
C ARG A 36 -3.90 6.10 7.38
N ALA A 37 -4.52 5.28 8.23
CA ALA A 37 -4.34 5.30 9.68
C ALA A 37 -3.32 4.21 10.05
N GLY A 38 -2.77 4.26 11.27
CA GLY A 38 -1.87 3.22 11.79
C GLY A 38 -0.39 3.60 11.84
N VAL A 39 0.49 2.60 11.84
CA VAL A 39 1.94 2.81 11.95
C VAL A 39 2.48 3.31 10.62
N GLN A 40 3.16 4.46 10.64
CA GLN A 40 3.63 5.11 9.43
C GLN A 40 5.14 5.33 9.43
N SER A 41 5.73 5.08 8.27
CA SER A 41 7.06 5.55 7.91
C SER A 41 6.85 6.55 6.78
N LEU A 42 7.21 7.81 7.02
CA LEU A 42 6.90 8.94 6.14
C LEU A 42 8.16 9.45 5.45
N ALA A 43 8.07 9.72 4.15
CA ALA A 43 9.14 10.41 3.45
C ALA A 43 9.29 11.85 3.97
N PRO A 44 10.52 12.38 4.03
CA PRO A 44 10.74 13.75 4.46
C PRO A 44 10.05 14.73 3.50
N MET A 45 9.41 15.74 4.08
CA MET A 45 8.85 16.86 3.33
C MET A 45 9.96 17.87 3.01
N SER A 46 9.88 18.51 1.84
CA SER A 46 10.77 19.66 1.59
C SER A 46 10.37 20.84 2.48
N ALA A 47 11.29 21.78 2.71
CA ALA A 47 10.98 23.01 3.44
C ALA A 47 9.79 23.78 2.82
N ALA A 48 9.70 23.79 1.49
CA ALA A 48 8.58 24.40 0.77
C ALA A 48 7.25 23.66 1.06
N ASP A 49 7.29 22.33 1.12
CA ASP A 49 6.09 21.53 1.42
C ASP A 49 5.65 21.69 2.87
N LEU A 50 6.59 21.86 3.82
CA LEU A 50 6.28 22.13 5.23
C LEU A 50 5.58 23.48 5.40
N ILE A 51 6.07 24.52 4.73
CA ILE A 51 5.44 25.86 4.75
C ILE A 51 4.01 25.79 4.18
N LEU A 52 3.82 25.04 3.09
CA LEU A 52 2.50 24.87 2.48
C LEU A 52 1.55 24.04 3.37
N ALA A 53 2.04 22.98 3.99
CA ALA A 53 1.25 22.18 4.92
C ALA A 53 0.78 23.02 6.12
N ALA A 54 1.69 23.82 6.70
CA ALA A 54 1.41 24.75 7.80
C ALA A 54 0.29 25.75 7.46
N ALA A 55 0.28 26.29 6.23
CA ALA A 55 -0.77 27.18 5.76
C ALA A 55 -2.15 26.49 5.64
N ASN A 56 -2.18 25.19 5.37
CA ASN A 56 -3.40 24.41 5.21
C ASN A 56 -3.95 23.84 6.54
N VAL A 57 -3.18 23.83 7.63
CA VAL A 57 -3.64 23.31 8.95
C VAL A 57 -4.80 24.14 9.50
N ASN A 58 -4.85 25.45 9.20
CA ASN A 58 -5.97 26.32 9.57
C ASN A 58 -7.29 25.96 8.84
N LEU A 59 -7.23 25.20 7.72
CA LEU A 59 -8.41 24.70 6.99
C LEU A 59 -8.85 23.31 7.46
N LEU A 60 -7.96 22.51 8.08
CA LEU A 60 -8.26 21.17 8.58
C LEU A 60 -8.98 21.18 9.93
N ALA A 61 -8.79 22.21 10.76
CA ALA A 61 -9.43 22.29 12.09
C ALA A 61 -10.97 22.36 12.06
N SER A 62 -11.58 22.61 10.89
CA SER A 62 -13.04 22.81 10.73
C SER A 62 -13.79 21.58 10.21
N ARG A 63 -13.16 20.42 10.19
CA ARG A 63 -13.46 19.39 9.19
C ARG A 63 -13.27 17.98 9.82
N GLY A 64 -14.39 17.27 10.10
CA GLY A 64 -14.48 15.94 10.74
C GLY A 64 -13.93 14.70 10.00
N ALA A 65 -14.10 13.51 10.60
CA ALA A 65 -13.37 12.23 10.36
C ALA A 65 -13.06 11.76 8.92
N HIS A 66 -13.74 12.27 7.88
CA HIS A 66 -13.35 12.04 6.49
C HIS A 66 -12.14 12.89 6.05
N GLN A 67 -11.82 13.94 6.79
CA GLN A 67 -10.69 14.85 6.58
C GLN A 67 -9.38 14.38 7.22
N ASP A 68 -9.40 13.43 8.16
CA ASP A 68 -8.17 12.75 8.61
C ASP A 68 -7.49 12.00 7.45
N ALA A 69 -8.30 11.50 6.51
CA ALA A 69 -7.80 10.89 5.28
C ALA A 69 -7.22 11.92 4.30
N CYS A 70 -7.54 13.21 4.41
CA CYS A 70 -7.08 14.25 3.47
C CYS A 70 -5.95 15.10 4.04
N HIS A 71 -5.19 14.57 4.99
CA HIS A 71 -4.11 15.32 5.61
C HIS A 71 -2.81 15.18 4.80
N TYR A 72 -2.23 16.31 4.39
CA TYR A 72 -0.93 16.34 3.73
C TYR A 72 0.22 16.43 4.75
N ASN A 73 0.83 15.29 5.04
CA ASN A 73 1.95 15.15 6.01
C ASN A 73 3.22 14.56 5.42
N ALA A 74 3.18 14.09 4.17
CA ALA A 74 4.32 13.61 3.40
C ALA A 74 3.92 13.44 1.92
N PRO A 75 4.89 13.50 0.99
CA PRO A 75 4.63 13.23 -0.43
C PRO A 75 4.38 11.74 -0.74
N TYR A 76 4.93 10.83 0.08
CA TYR A 76 4.70 9.40 -0.01
C TYR A 76 5.12 8.72 1.30
N GLY A 77 4.75 7.45 1.47
CA GLY A 77 5.11 6.72 2.67
C GLY A 77 4.65 5.27 2.68
N CYS A 78 5.00 4.61 3.78
CA CYS A 78 4.52 3.29 4.15
C CYS A 78 3.53 3.44 5.31
N SER A 79 2.33 2.86 5.18
CA SER A 79 1.32 2.83 6.24
C SER A 79 0.78 1.42 6.39
N ASP A 80 0.85 0.86 7.59
CA ASP A 80 0.34 -0.48 7.92
C ASP A 80 0.77 -1.56 6.90
N GLY A 81 2.03 -1.45 6.47
CA GLY A 81 2.67 -2.39 5.57
C GLY A 81 2.37 -2.19 4.08
N TYR A 82 1.73 -1.07 3.68
CA TYR A 82 1.45 -0.75 2.28
C TYR A 82 1.96 0.64 1.87
N CYS A 83 2.42 0.74 0.64
CA CYS A 83 2.90 2.01 0.08
C CYS A 83 1.76 2.87 -0.44
N TRP A 84 1.89 4.17 -0.22
CA TRP A 84 0.99 5.19 -0.74
C TRP A 84 1.77 6.42 -1.22
N LYS A 85 1.16 7.24 -2.07
CA LYS A 85 1.72 8.54 -2.49
C LYS A 85 0.66 9.61 -2.62
N SER A 86 1.07 10.88 -2.49
CA SER A 86 0.24 12.01 -2.88
C SER A 86 0.05 12.04 -4.39
N CYS A 87 -1.16 12.38 -4.84
CA CYS A 87 -1.54 12.35 -6.25
C CYS A 87 -2.21 13.64 -6.76
N GLY A 88 -2.69 14.48 -5.85
CA GLY A 88 -3.35 15.74 -6.17
C GLY A 88 -2.41 16.95 -6.11
N PRO A 89 -2.98 18.18 -6.21
CA PRO A 89 -2.23 19.41 -6.00
C PRO A 89 -1.50 19.40 -4.66
N ARG A 90 -0.32 20.04 -4.60
CA ARG A 90 0.45 20.11 -3.34
C ARG A 90 -0.40 20.69 -2.22
N GLY A 91 -0.35 20.07 -1.04
CA GLY A 91 -1.15 20.48 0.12
C GLY A 91 -2.62 20.07 0.09
N SER A 92 -3.14 19.48 -1.00
CA SER A 92 -4.55 19.03 -1.04
C SER A 92 -4.83 17.84 -0.13
N GLY A 93 -3.78 17.10 0.23
CA GLY A 93 -3.86 15.87 1.03
C GLY A 93 -4.51 14.69 0.30
N GLN A 94 -4.67 14.80 -1.01
CA GLN A 94 -5.09 13.70 -1.89
C GLN A 94 -3.97 12.67 -2.04
N TRP A 95 -4.31 11.39 -1.87
CA TRP A 95 -3.32 10.31 -1.94
C TRP A 95 -3.94 9.00 -2.44
N CYS A 96 -3.11 8.10 -2.96
CA CYS A 96 -3.50 6.78 -3.43
C CYS A 96 -2.61 5.67 -2.87
N TRP A 97 -3.16 4.46 -2.73
CA TRP A 97 -2.37 3.25 -2.53
C TRP A 97 -1.62 2.89 -3.82
N LEU A 98 -0.38 2.43 -3.67
CA LEU A 98 0.45 2.00 -4.78
C LEU A 98 0.18 0.54 -5.14
N ALA A 99 0.11 0.28 -6.43
CA ALA A 99 -0.02 -1.05 -7.02
C ALA A 99 1.02 -1.23 -8.13
N ALA A 100 1.50 -2.47 -8.30
CA ALA A 100 2.42 -2.83 -9.37
C ALA A 100 1.81 -2.59 -10.77
N ASN A 101 2.63 -2.69 -11.81
CA ASN A 101 2.20 -2.58 -13.21
C ASN A 101 1.40 -1.30 -13.48
N ASN A 102 1.86 -0.15 -12.99
CA ASN A 102 1.16 1.12 -13.13
C ASN A 102 -0.27 1.10 -12.54
N GLY A 103 -0.48 0.37 -11.44
CA GLY A 103 -1.74 0.39 -10.70
C GLY A 103 -2.73 -0.73 -11.04
N VAL A 104 -2.31 -1.78 -11.75
CA VAL A 104 -3.17 -2.94 -12.08
C VAL A 104 -2.66 -4.28 -11.51
N GLY A 105 -1.45 -4.31 -10.96
CA GLY A 105 -0.87 -5.48 -10.28
C GLY A 105 -0.80 -5.28 -8.76
N ALA A 106 -0.52 -6.35 -8.02
CA ALA A 106 -0.61 -6.40 -6.56
C ALA A 106 -0.21 -5.11 -5.80
N TRP A 107 -0.95 -4.82 -4.73
CA TRP A 107 -0.68 -3.71 -3.82
C TRP A 107 0.74 -3.80 -3.27
N ILE A 108 1.46 -2.68 -3.29
CA ILE A 108 2.87 -2.64 -2.93
C ILE A 108 3.02 -2.67 -1.41
N LYS A 109 3.74 -3.69 -0.94
CA LYS A 109 4.07 -3.89 0.48
C LYS A 109 5.32 -3.14 0.88
N CYS A 110 5.40 -2.77 2.15
CA CYS A 110 6.54 -2.10 2.73
C CYS A 110 6.66 -2.32 4.23
N THR A 111 7.78 -1.90 4.77
CA THR A 111 8.10 -1.71 6.19
C THR A 111 8.51 -0.26 6.44
N THR A 112 9.18 0.38 5.47
CA THR A 112 9.61 1.77 5.54
C THR A 112 9.30 2.54 4.26
N PHE A 113 9.25 3.88 4.32
CA PHE A 113 8.98 4.70 3.13
C PHE A 113 10.02 4.53 2.03
N HIS A 114 11.25 4.15 2.36
CA HIS A 114 12.32 3.95 1.38
C HIS A 114 12.00 2.85 0.35
N GLN A 115 11.16 1.89 0.72
CA GLN A 115 10.69 0.83 -0.18
C GLN A 115 9.57 1.29 -1.12
N CYS A 116 8.93 2.42 -0.82
CA CYS A 116 7.84 3.00 -1.60
C CYS A 116 8.35 3.86 -2.76
N ASN A 117 9.49 3.48 -3.33
CA ASN A 117 10.19 4.25 -4.35
C ASN A 117 9.35 4.35 -5.63
N LEU A 118 9.09 5.58 -6.06
CA LEU A 118 8.23 5.92 -7.20
C LEU A 118 8.90 5.69 -8.57
N ASN A 119 10.18 5.31 -8.58
CA ASN A 119 10.95 5.04 -9.81
C ASN A 119 10.79 3.61 -10.34
N LEU A 120 10.00 2.77 -9.65
CA LEU A 120 9.54 1.49 -10.16
C LEU A 120 8.18 1.69 -10.84
N ASN A 121 7.73 0.76 -11.69
CA ASN A 121 6.44 0.79 -12.40
C ASN A 121 5.22 0.70 -11.45
N PHE A 122 5.16 1.56 -10.42
CA PHE A 122 4.18 1.62 -9.36
C PHE A 122 3.23 2.80 -9.63
N GLY A 123 1.98 2.46 -9.93
CA GLY A 123 0.92 3.43 -10.16
C GLY A 123 0.03 3.57 -8.93
N CYS A 124 -0.75 4.64 -8.89
CA CYS A 124 -1.97 4.62 -8.09
C CYS A 124 -2.84 3.46 -8.56
N GLY A 125 -3.46 2.71 -7.64
CA GLY A 125 -4.43 1.69 -8.01
C GLY A 125 -5.47 2.26 -8.98
N LYS A 126 -5.67 1.60 -10.14
CA LYS A 126 -6.46 2.13 -11.27
C LYS A 126 -7.91 2.48 -10.92
N ASN A 127 -8.42 1.96 -9.82
CA ASN A 127 -9.76 2.25 -9.30
C ASN A 127 -9.80 3.44 -8.35
N CYS A 128 -8.76 4.27 -8.27
CA CYS A 128 -8.81 5.49 -7.49
C CYS A 128 -9.81 6.49 -8.10
N LYS A 129 -11.00 6.54 -7.50
CA LYS A 129 -12.08 7.49 -7.77
C LYS A 129 -12.75 7.85 -6.45
N GLN A 130 -13.57 8.90 -6.44
CA GLN A 130 -14.36 9.24 -5.26
C GLN A 130 -15.21 8.03 -4.80
N GLY A 131 -15.13 7.70 -3.51
CA GLY A 131 -15.78 6.53 -2.93
C GLY A 131 -15.05 5.19 -3.12
N SER A 132 -13.90 5.18 -3.80
CA SER A 132 -13.06 3.98 -3.91
C SER A 132 -12.22 3.74 -2.67
N LYS A 133 -11.79 2.49 -2.48
CA LYS A 133 -10.82 2.11 -1.44
C LYS A 133 -9.37 2.19 -1.92
N ALA A 134 -9.12 2.60 -3.16
CA ALA A 134 -7.78 2.73 -3.73
C ALA A 134 -7.10 4.07 -3.39
N CYS A 135 -7.85 5.04 -2.87
CA CYS A 135 -7.32 6.35 -2.49
C CYS A 135 -8.12 7.04 -1.39
N GLY A 136 -7.47 8.00 -0.74
CA GLY A 136 -8.10 8.96 0.15
C GLY A 136 -8.30 10.28 -0.57
N CYS A 137 -9.52 10.83 -0.47
CA CYS A 137 -9.85 12.18 -0.92
C CYS A 137 -9.74 12.43 -2.43
N SER A 138 -9.77 11.33 -3.19
CA SER A 138 -9.64 11.22 -4.65
C SER A 138 -8.29 11.64 -5.23
N CYS A 139 -7.97 11.05 -6.37
CA CYS A 139 -7.05 11.50 -7.40
C CYS A 139 -7.88 11.56 -8.70
#